data_AF-U4U252-F1
#
_entry.id   AF-U4U252-F1
#
_cell.length_a   1.000
_cell.length_b   1.000
_cell.length_c   1.000
_cell.angle_alpha   90.00
_cell.angle_beta   90.00
_cell.angle_gamma   90.00
#
_symmetry.space_group_name_H-M   'P 1'
#
loop_
_entity.id
_entity.type
_entity.pdbx_description
1 polymer ?
#
loop_
_entity_poly.entity_id
_entity_poly.type
_entity_poly.pdbx_seq_one_letter_code
_entity_poly.pdbx_strand_id
1 'polypeptide(L)'
;MKTVFHYDLRKPTDKLGYLKIDASDRINLLIEELGLEQVRNTKVSSMTISERRRLNVACHLLQDTDIVVLDQPTRGMDIFDTFFLIEYLRQWANGGAGGSSLGRIVILTLHPPTYEIFMMLSRILLLSAGRVMFSGRRRDMLPYFALVDYPCPNFKNPSDYYLDLVTLDDLSAEAMLESSQRIEQLGEVFRQKQPPLSDPGPPSALPMPVRRSNCLVQSLALFTKAMVYTQPGTFIKWLTLVMMSASLSLILGAIFWDVPNTDPQLILNDRLGYHYAVMCVAPWPLLLYLTLSEVKNNRKTVERDIRDGLYGRLTYILTKTAINLFPSLFIWLIYVIPSYSMCGLYMQHLNNYDGFYVYIGVMLMLLSCLQAAQLALVYLLPFSNTASTLASLISTVLFLAGGYVLHYRDMPFYVGWLRRLSPMSWLMPYVLNRELSAEAIESSAVAPLCRNKQVQHQDIIVQLPCPSPNGTQVLFNYGYLPSQNQVFDYGSAPLALLVFYLICIVIACLGFLCNCGRSRQKRANYGDSNKP
;
A
#
# COMPACT_ATOMS: atom_id res chain seq x y z
N MET A 1 27.98 2.53 -4.24
CA MET A 1 28.21 3.39 -5.42
C MET A 1 27.37 3.04 -6.65
N LYS A 2 27.22 1.75 -7.05
CA LYS A 2 26.50 1.35 -8.30
C LYS A 2 25.03 1.79 -8.44
N THR A 3 24.29 1.93 -7.34
CA THR A 3 22.87 2.38 -7.38
C THR A 3 22.69 3.89 -7.47
N VAL A 4 23.71 4.66 -7.08
CA VAL A 4 23.69 6.14 -7.16
C VAL A 4 23.87 6.57 -8.62
N PHE A 5 24.81 5.92 -9.32
CA PHE A 5 25.07 6.16 -10.75
C PHE A 5 23.81 5.97 -11.63
N HIS A 6 23.07 4.87 -11.41
CA HIS A 6 21.82 4.62 -12.15
C HIS A 6 20.70 5.62 -11.79
N TYR A 7 20.69 6.15 -10.57
CA TYR A 7 19.70 7.14 -10.14
C TYR A 7 19.96 8.51 -10.75
N ASP A 8 21.23 8.89 -10.92
CA ASP A 8 21.62 10.20 -11.45
C ASP A 8 21.47 10.30 -12.98
N LEU A 9 21.41 9.17 -13.70
CA LEU A 9 21.12 9.13 -15.14
C LEU A 9 19.64 9.38 -15.48
N ARG A 10 18.72 9.15 -14.54
CA ARG A 10 17.26 9.23 -14.74
C ARG A 10 16.68 10.62 -14.45
N LYS A 11 17.52 11.64 -14.48
CA LYS A 11 17.24 12.93 -13.85
C LYS A 11 17.10 14.02 -14.93
N PRO A 12 16.00 14.82 -14.96
CA PRO A 12 15.86 15.93 -15.89
C PRO A 12 17.06 16.88 -15.84
N THR A 13 17.57 17.28 -17.00
CA THR A 13 18.62 18.28 -17.10
C THR A 13 17.99 19.68 -17.05
N ASP A 14 18.52 20.60 -16.23
CA ASP A 14 18.03 22.00 -16.11
C ASP A 14 18.25 22.85 -17.39
N LYS A 15 18.62 22.21 -18.50
CA LYS A 15 18.58 22.81 -19.84
C LYS A 15 17.18 23.29 -20.22
N LEU A 16 16.12 22.91 -19.49
CA LEU A 16 14.76 23.44 -19.65
C LEU A 16 14.58 24.96 -19.45
N GLY A 17 15.61 25.70 -19.06
CA GLY A 17 15.52 27.17 -18.95
C GLY A 17 15.16 27.89 -20.26
N TYR A 18 15.36 27.27 -21.44
CA TYR A 18 15.14 27.93 -22.74
C TYR A 18 13.75 27.71 -23.37
N LEU A 19 12.93 26.79 -22.86
CA LEU A 19 11.58 26.54 -23.37
C LEU A 19 10.63 26.34 -22.19
N LYS A 20 9.93 27.42 -21.79
CA LYS A 20 8.73 27.37 -20.95
C LYS A 20 7.57 26.68 -21.69
N ILE A 21 7.78 25.43 -22.14
CA ILE A 21 6.67 24.59 -22.60
C ILE A 21 5.99 24.09 -21.34
N ASP A 22 4.68 24.31 -21.23
CA ASP A 22 3.90 23.82 -20.10
C ASP A 22 3.97 22.28 -20.04
N ALA A 23 3.86 21.71 -18.84
CA ALA A 23 3.88 20.25 -18.68
C ALA A 23 2.77 19.59 -19.50
N SER A 24 1.62 20.26 -19.62
CA SER A 24 0.46 19.83 -20.41
C SER A 24 0.78 19.72 -21.89
N ASP A 25 1.50 20.70 -22.44
CA ASP A 25 1.85 20.73 -23.87
C ASP A 25 2.87 19.63 -24.20
N ARG A 26 3.85 19.39 -23.32
CA ARG A 26 4.78 18.26 -23.45
C ARG A 26 4.06 16.91 -23.45
N ILE A 27 3.05 16.76 -22.60
CA ILE A 27 2.23 15.53 -22.57
C ILE A 27 1.49 15.37 -23.89
N ASN A 28 0.88 16.43 -24.41
CA ASN A 28 0.15 16.39 -25.68
C ASN A 28 1.07 16.01 -26.85
N LEU A 29 2.25 16.62 -26.94
CA LEU A 29 3.24 16.29 -27.98
C LEU A 29 3.66 14.82 -27.91
N LEU A 30 3.98 14.30 -26.73
CA LEU A 30 4.38 12.89 -26.58
C LEU A 30 3.24 11.91 -26.89
N ILE A 31 1.99 12.28 -26.60
CA ILE A 31 0.81 11.47 -26.94
C ILE A 31 0.65 11.41 -28.47
N GLU A 32 0.82 12.53 -29.15
CA GLU A 32 0.74 12.62 -30.61
C GLU A 32 1.88 11.84 -31.27
N GLU A 33 3.12 12.10 -30.87
CA GLU A 33 4.32 11.48 -31.44
C GLU A 33 4.38 9.95 -31.27
N LEU A 34 3.83 9.42 -30.18
CA LEU A 34 3.77 7.98 -29.94
C LEU A 34 2.49 7.33 -30.49
N GLY A 35 1.65 8.09 -31.19
CA GLY A 35 0.41 7.58 -31.79
C GLY A 35 -0.59 7.08 -30.75
N LEU A 36 -0.74 7.79 -29.63
CA LEU A 36 -1.62 7.46 -28.52
C LEU A 36 -2.89 8.34 -28.45
N GLU A 37 -3.11 9.24 -29.42
CA GLU A 37 -4.24 10.19 -29.39
C GLU A 37 -5.60 9.47 -29.38
N GLN A 38 -5.74 8.38 -30.15
CA GLN A 38 -6.98 7.60 -30.21
C GLN A 38 -7.36 6.98 -28.86
N VAL A 39 -6.38 6.72 -28.00
CA VAL A 39 -6.55 6.06 -26.70
C VAL A 39 -6.39 7.01 -25.51
N ARG A 40 -6.29 8.33 -25.76
CA ARG A 40 -6.04 9.37 -24.75
C ARG A 40 -7.00 9.33 -23.56
N ASN A 41 -8.29 9.14 -23.82
CA ASN A 41 -9.34 9.14 -22.79
C ASN A 41 -9.79 7.72 -22.37
N THR A 42 -8.98 6.70 -22.69
CA THR A 42 -9.30 5.31 -22.36
C THR A 42 -8.61 4.87 -21.06
N LYS A 43 -9.18 3.87 -20.37
CA LYS A 43 -8.55 3.34 -19.17
C LYS A 43 -7.31 2.53 -19.55
N VAL A 44 -6.21 2.69 -18.80
CA VAL A 44 -4.96 1.94 -19.06
C VAL A 44 -5.15 0.41 -19.01
N SER A 45 -6.15 -0.08 -18.27
CA SER A 45 -6.51 -1.49 -18.22
C SER A 45 -7.11 -2.03 -19.53
N SER A 46 -7.78 -1.18 -20.31
CA SER A 46 -8.41 -1.56 -21.60
C SER A 46 -7.50 -1.36 -22.81
N MET A 47 -6.36 -0.69 -22.64
CA MET A 47 -5.37 -0.49 -23.72
C MET A 47 -4.72 -1.81 -24.12
N THR A 48 -4.31 -1.89 -25.40
CA THR A 48 -3.54 -3.03 -25.91
C THR A 48 -2.16 -3.10 -25.26
N ILE A 49 -1.49 -4.24 -25.38
CA ILE A 49 -0.15 -4.43 -24.81
C ILE A 49 0.83 -3.43 -25.44
N SER A 50 0.79 -3.25 -26.77
CA SER A 50 1.63 -2.29 -27.50
C SER A 50 1.42 -0.85 -27.05
N GLU A 51 0.17 -0.39 -26.95
CA GLU A 51 -0.14 0.97 -26.50
C GLU A 51 0.34 1.21 -25.06
N ARG A 52 0.16 0.22 -24.18
CA ARG A 52 0.65 0.30 -22.79
C ARG A 52 2.18 0.37 -22.72
N ARG A 53 2.89 -0.32 -23.62
CA ARG A 53 4.36 -0.23 -23.73
C ARG A 53 4.80 1.16 -24.20
N ARG A 54 4.17 1.69 -25.25
CA ARG A 54 4.40 3.05 -25.74
C ARG A 54 4.14 4.09 -24.65
N LEU A 55 3.03 3.97 -23.91
CA LEU A 55 2.70 4.84 -22.78
C LEU A 55 3.76 4.78 -21.67
N ASN A 56 4.27 3.59 -21.36
CA ASN A 56 5.33 3.43 -20.35
C ASN A 56 6.63 4.13 -20.79
N VAL A 57 7.02 4.00 -22.07
CA VAL A 57 8.15 4.76 -22.64
C VAL A 57 7.87 6.27 -22.54
N ALA A 58 6.68 6.73 -22.92
CA ALA A 58 6.27 8.14 -22.82
C ALA A 58 6.47 8.72 -21.42
N CYS A 59 6.06 7.98 -20.38
CA CYS A 59 6.22 8.41 -18.98
C CYS A 59 7.69 8.66 -18.59
N HIS A 60 8.62 7.89 -19.16
CA HIS A 60 10.05 8.07 -18.93
C HIS A 60 10.64 9.19 -19.79
N LEU A 61 10.17 9.36 -21.02
CA LEU A 61 10.61 10.45 -21.91
C LEU A 61 10.12 11.83 -21.44
N LEU A 62 9.01 11.90 -20.71
CA LEU A 62 8.50 13.14 -20.10
C LEU A 62 9.53 13.81 -19.16
N GLN A 63 10.42 13.01 -18.56
CA GLN A 63 11.48 13.50 -17.69
C GLN A 63 12.61 14.21 -18.44
N ASP A 64 12.61 14.19 -19.79
CA ASP A 64 13.56 14.89 -20.66
C ASP A 64 15.03 14.68 -20.23
N THR A 65 15.37 13.42 -19.98
CA THR A 65 16.70 12.99 -19.50
C THR A 65 17.67 12.81 -20.65
N ASP A 66 18.94 13.19 -20.47
CA ASP A 66 19.97 13.00 -21.51
C ASP A 66 20.25 11.52 -21.84
N ILE A 67 20.02 10.61 -20.87
CA ILE A 67 20.28 9.17 -20.98
C ILE A 67 19.04 8.38 -20.57
N VAL A 68 18.51 7.56 -21.48
CA VAL A 68 17.33 6.70 -21.25
C VAL A 68 17.75 5.25 -21.32
N VAL A 69 17.38 4.47 -20.31
CA VAL A 69 17.64 3.02 -20.23
C VAL A 69 16.31 2.27 -20.20
N LEU A 70 16.06 1.47 -21.22
CA LEU A 70 14.81 0.72 -21.41
C LEU A 70 15.08 -0.78 -21.36
N ASP A 71 14.37 -1.47 -20.46
CA ASP A 71 14.46 -2.92 -20.36
C ASP A 71 13.30 -3.58 -21.10
N GLN A 72 13.61 -4.28 -22.20
CA GLN A 72 12.68 -5.00 -23.07
C GLN A 72 11.43 -4.19 -23.44
N PRO A 73 11.57 -2.98 -24.03
CA PRO A 73 10.43 -2.12 -24.32
C PRO A 73 9.46 -2.73 -25.35
N THR A 74 9.96 -3.62 -26.21
CA THR A 74 9.23 -4.21 -27.34
C THR A 74 8.54 -5.54 -27.01
N ARG A 75 8.60 -6.00 -25.76
CA ARG A 75 8.06 -7.31 -25.37
C ARG A 75 6.53 -7.36 -25.47
N GLY A 76 6.04 -8.24 -26.33
CA GLY A 76 4.62 -8.43 -26.60
C GLY A 76 4.02 -7.38 -27.52
N MET A 77 4.86 -6.66 -28.28
CA MET A 77 4.44 -5.76 -29.36
C MET A 77 4.46 -6.49 -30.69
N ASP A 78 3.63 -6.05 -31.63
CA ASP A 78 3.69 -6.50 -33.02
C ASP A 78 4.93 -5.91 -33.73
N ILE A 79 5.32 -6.49 -34.85
CA ILE A 79 6.50 -6.10 -35.64
C ILE A 79 6.37 -4.64 -36.11
N PHE A 80 5.18 -4.24 -36.59
CA PHE A 80 4.93 -2.87 -37.05
C PHE A 80 5.03 -1.84 -35.91
N ASP A 81 4.40 -2.11 -34.76
CA ASP A 81 4.50 -1.26 -33.57
C ASP A 81 5.93 -1.17 -33.05
N THR A 82 6.67 -2.28 -33.14
CA THR A 82 8.08 -2.36 -32.73
C THR A 82 8.96 -1.48 -33.62
N PHE A 83 8.80 -1.60 -34.93
CA PHE A 83 9.49 -0.76 -35.91
C PHE A 83 9.24 0.73 -35.62
N PHE A 84 7.98 1.11 -35.42
CA PHE A 84 7.58 2.47 -35.09
C PHE A 84 8.26 2.99 -33.82
N LEU A 85 8.23 2.21 -32.74
CA LEU A 85 8.85 2.61 -31.47
C LEU A 85 10.37 2.77 -31.57
N ILE A 86 11.05 1.85 -32.26
CA ILE A 86 12.51 1.90 -32.42
C ILE A 86 12.94 3.08 -33.30
N GLU A 87 12.22 3.33 -34.40
CA GLU A 87 12.49 4.48 -35.26
C GLU A 87 12.24 5.80 -34.52
N TYR A 88 11.16 5.89 -33.73
CA TYR A 88 10.92 7.05 -32.87
C TYR A 88 12.06 7.27 -31.85
N LEU A 89 12.49 6.22 -31.14
CA LEU A 89 13.61 6.31 -30.19
C LEU A 89 14.93 6.71 -30.87
N ARG A 90 15.15 6.27 -32.11
CA ARG A 90 16.31 6.64 -32.91
C ARG A 90 16.26 8.12 -33.30
N GLN A 91 15.11 8.63 -33.73
CA GLN A 91 14.92 10.05 -34.03
C GLN A 91 15.07 10.92 -32.77
N TRP A 92 14.52 10.45 -31.65
CA TRP A 92 14.68 11.08 -30.35
C TRP A 92 16.15 11.14 -29.91
N ALA A 93 16.92 10.08 -30.13
CA ALA A 93 18.36 10.05 -29.87
C ALA A 93 19.15 11.06 -30.75
N ASN A 94 18.73 11.23 -32.00
CA ASN A 94 19.37 12.12 -32.98
C ASN A 94 18.95 13.61 -32.86
N GLY A 95 18.13 13.97 -31.86
CA GLY A 95 17.71 15.36 -31.61
C GLY A 95 16.44 15.82 -32.35
N GLY A 96 15.67 14.88 -32.90
CA GLY A 96 14.63 15.16 -33.91
C GLY A 96 13.20 15.45 -33.44
N ALA A 97 12.89 15.46 -32.14
CA ALA A 97 11.50 15.61 -31.68
C ALA A 97 11.24 16.80 -30.73
N GLY A 98 12.29 17.40 -30.15
CA GLY A 98 12.13 18.36 -29.03
C GLY A 98 12.93 19.65 -29.13
N GLY A 99 13.44 20.03 -30.31
CA GLY A 99 14.19 21.28 -30.49
C GLY A 99 15.51 21.38 -29.72
N SER A 100 16.07 20.26 -29.24
CA SER A 100 17.35 20.24 -28.54
C SER A 100 18.45 19.77 -29.50
N SER A 101 19.37 20.67 -29.84
CA SER A 101 20.49 20.46 -30.75
C SER A 101 21.60 19.53 -30.21
N LEU A 102 21.35 18.84 -29.10
CA LEU A 102 22.27 17.91 -28.46
C LEU A 102 21.78 16.47 -28.59
N GLY A 103 22.66 15.57 -29.03
CA GLY A 103 22.39 14.13 -29.10
C GLY A 103 22.08 13.53 -27.73
N ARG A 104 21.11 12.63 -27.69
CA ARG A 104 20.68 11.89 -26.49
C ARG A 104 21.14 10.44 -26.58
N ILE A 105 21.28 9.76 -25.45
CA ILE A 105 21.70 8.35 -25.41
C ILE A 105 20.51 7.47 -25.04
N VAL A 106 20.17 6.52 -25.91
CA VAL A 106 19.17 5.49 -25.63
C VAL A 106 19.86 4.14 -25.55
N ILE A 107 19.72 3.47 -24.41
CA ILE A 107 20.19 2.10 -24.18
C ILE A 107 18.96 1.23 -24.00
N LEU A 108 18.84 0.18 -24.81
CA LEU A 108 17.69 -0.71 -24.79
C LEU A 108 18.13 -2.18 -24.88
N THR A 109 17.39 -3.06 -24.21
CA THR A 109 17.53 -4.51 -24.37
C THR A 109 16.44 -5.02 -25.32
N LEU A 110 16.83 -5.80 -26.32
CA LEU A 110 15.92 -6.37 -27.31
C LEU A 110 16.00 -7.89 -27.30
N HIS A 111 14.85 -8.53 -27.45
CA HIS A 111 14.81 -9.88 -28.00
C HIS A 111 15.25 -9.84 -29.47
N PRO A 112 15.82 -10.94 -30.02
CA PRO A 112 16.41 -10.94 -31.35
C PRO A 112 15.48 -10.25 -32.37
N PRO A 113 15.87 -9.05 -32.87
CA PRO A 113 15.01 -8.25 -33.72
C PRO A 113 15.03 -8.79 -35.15
N THR A 114 14.01 -8.43 -35.94
CA THR A 114 14.03 -8.63 -37.38
C THR A 114 15.21 -7.88 -38.03
N TYR A 115 15.61 -8.30 -39.23
CA TYR A 115 16.72 -7.68 -39.94
C TYR A 115 16.51 -6.16 -40.14
N GLU A 116 15.29 -5.73 -40.45
CA GLU A 116 14.97 -4.30 -40.62
C GLU A 116 15.23 -3.48 -39.36
N ILE A 117 14.75 -3.96 -38.20
CA ILE A 117 14.96 -3.31 -36.90
C ILE A 117 16.44 -3.37 -36.52
N PHE A 118 17.13 -4.49 -36.79
CA PHE A 118 18.57 -4.62 -36.58
C PHE A 118 19.32 -3.52 -37.32
N MET A 119 18.96 -3.22 -38.57
CA MET A 119 19.60 -2.20 -39.40
C MET A 119 19.48 -0.76 -38.83
N MET A 120 18.47 -0.48 -38.00
CA MET A 120 18.27 0.82 -37.34
C MET A 120 19.22 1.07 -36.18
N LEU A 121 19.79 0.01 -35.59
CA LEU A 121 20.66 0.12 -34.42
C LEU A 121 22.02 0.74 -34.78
N SER A 122 22.46 1.69 -33.97
CA SER A 122 23.73 2.39 -34.15
C SER A 122 24.91 1.60 -33.58
N ARG A 123 24.75 1.07 -32.35
CA ARG A 123 25.72 0.25 -31.64
C ARG A 123 25.05 -0.99 -31.05
N ILE A 124 25.82 -2.07 -30.97
CA ILE A 124 25.37 -3.36 -30.48
C ILE A 124 26.30 -3.80 -29.35
N LEU A 125 25.69 -4.30 -28.28
CA LEU A 125 26.36 -4.95 -27.17
C LEU A 125 25.77 -6.35 -27.03
N LEU A 126 26.59 -7.38 -27.27
CA LEU A 126 26.21 -8.77 -27.11
C LEU A 126 26.80 -9.31 -25.80
N LEU A 127 25.92 -9.82 -24.93
CA LEU A 127 26.26 -10.33 -23.61
C LEU A 127 25.84 -11.79 -23.50
N SER A 128 26.71 -12.62 -22.93
CA SER A 128 26.38 -13.99 -22.54
C SER A 128 27.10 -14.36 -21.25
N ALA A 129 26.41 -15.06 -20.33
CA ALA A 129 26.95 -15.49 -19.04
C ALA A 129 27.73 -14.41 -18.26
N GLY A 130 27.28 -13.14 -18.32
CA GLY A 130 27.94 -12.00 -17.66
C GLY A 130 29.22 -11.50 -18.35
N ARG A 131 29.59 -12.05 -19.51
CA ARG A 131 30.74 -11.69 -20.32
C ARG A 131 30.30 -10.92 -21.58
N VAL A 132 31.14 -10.01 -22.05
CA VAL A 132 30.92 -9.26 -23.29
C VAL A 132 31.50 -10.06 -24.45
N MET A 133 30.64 -10.43 -25.39
CA MET A 133 31.03 -11.17 -26.60
C MET A 133 31.40 -10.22 -27.74
N PHE A 134 30.69 -9.10 -27.83
CA PHE A 134 30.94 -8.05 -28.81
C PHE A 134 30.41 -6.71 -28.30
N SER A 135 31.14 -5.63 -28.53
CA SER A 135 30.69 -4.25 -28.32
C SER A 135 31.24 -3.35 -29.42
N GLY A 136 30.37 -2.75 -30.22
CA GLY A 136 30.82 -1.95 -31.37
C GLY A 136 29.68 -1.32 -32.16
N ARG A 137 30.02 -0.71 -33.30
CA ARG A 137 28.99 -0.28 -34.26
C ARG A 137 28.41 -1.52 -34.93
N ARG A 138 27.14 -1.45 -35.30
CA ARG A 138 26.45 -2.56 -36.00
C ARG A 138 27.23 -3.09 -37.21
N ARG A 139 27.75 -2.18 -38.04
CA ARG A 139 28.52 -2.50 -39.25
C ARG A 139 29.80 -3.30 -38.98
N ASP A 140 30.37 -3.19 -37.78
CA ASP A 140 31.61 -3.85 -37.40
C ASP A 140 31.37 -5.28 -36.88
N MET A 141 30.10 -5.66 -36.63
CA MET A 141 29.73 -6.96 -36.05
C MET A 141 30.05 -8.14 -36.97
N LEU A 142 29.61 -8.08 -38.24
CA LEU A 142 29.84 -9.17 -39.20
C LEU A 142 31.34 -9.37 -39.50
N PRO A 143 32.14 -8.31 -39.78
CA PRO A 143 33.58 -8.44 -39.95
C PRO A 143 34.30 -9.00 -38.72
N TYR A 144 33.86 -8.62 -37.51
CA TYR A 144 34.43 -9.12 -36.27
C TYR A 144 34.26 -10.63 -36.14
N PHE A 145 33.03 -11.15 -36.27
CA PHE A 145 32.78 -12.57 -36.11
C PHE A 145 33.36 -13.42 -37.25
N ALA A 146 33.45 -12.87 -38.48
CA ALA A 146 34.18 -13.52 -39.57
C ALA A 146 35.68 -13.69 -39.25
N LEU A 147 36.28 -12.76 -38.50
CA LEU A 147 37.68 -12.82 -38.08
C LEU A 147 37.91 -13.74 -36.85
N VAL A 148 36.84 -14.14 -36.17
CA VAL A 148 36.87 -15.12 -35.05
C VAL A 148 36.35 -16.48 -35.54
N ASP A 149 36.39 -16.74 -36.84
CA ASP A 149 35.99 -18.00 -37.50
C ASP A 149 34.50 -18.38 -37.36
N TYR A 150 33.63 -17.40 -37.10
CA TYR A 150 32.17 -17.59 -37.07
C TYR A 150 31.44 -16.66 -38.06
N PRO A 151 31.63 -16.83 -39.38
CA PRO A 151 30.89 -16.03 -40.37
C PRO A 151 29.40 -16.36 -40.35
N CYS A 152 28.55 -15.34 -40.42
CA CYS A 152 27.11 -15.53 -40.57
C CYS A 152 26.79 -16.17 -41.93
N PRO A 153 26.00 -17.26 -41.97
CA PRO A 153 25.53 -17.85 -43.23
C PRO A 153 24.74 -16.86 -44.09
N ASN A 154 24.79 -17.05 -45.41
CA ASN A 154 23.99 -16.27 -46.35
C ASN A 154 22.49 -16.44 -46.04
N PHE A 155 21.73 -15.36 -46.16
CA PHE A 155 20.28 -15.31 -45.92
C PHE A 155 19.82 -15.61 -44.47
N LYS A 156 20.72 -15.81 -43.50
CA LYS A 156 20.36 -15.85 -42.07
C LYS A 156 20.44 -14.45 -41.45
N ASN A 157 19.51 -14.15 -40.55
CA ASN A 157 19.52 -12.89 -39.81
C ASN A 157 20.73 -12.85 -38.85
N PRO A 158 21.63 -11.85 -38.93
CA PRO A 158 22.80 -11.78 -38.07
C PRO A 158 22.45 -11.71 -36.57
N SER A 159 21.37 -11.01 -36.19
CA SER A 159 20.99 -10.90 -34.79
C SER A 159 20.60 -12.24 -34.18
N ASP A 160 19.90 -13.05 -34.95
CA ASP A 160 19.44 -14.40 -34.58
C ASP A 160 20.62 -15.37 -34.52
N TYR A 161 21.42 -15.42 -35.59
CA TYR A 161 22.60 -16.29 -35.67
C TYR A 161 23.61 -16.05 -34.55
N TYR A 162 23.97 -14.79 -34.28
CA TYR A 162 24.96 -14.50 -33.24
C TYR A 162 24.38 -14.63 -31.83
N LEU A 163 23.06 -14.52 -31.66
CA LEU A 163 22.43 -14.83 -30.38
C LEU A 163 22.48 -16.35 -30.12
N ASP A 164 22.10 -17.17 -31.10
CA ASP A 164 22.20 -18.64 -31.03
C ASP A 164 23.63 -19.09 -30.72
N LEU A 165 24.62 -18.42 -31.34
CA LEU A 165 26.04 -18.74 -31.16
C LEU A 165 26.50 -18.57 -29.70
N VAL A 166 25.96 -17.56 -29.00
CA VAL A 166 26.37 -17.19 -27.64
C VAL A 166 25.39 -17.67 -26.57
N THR A 167 24.30 -18.35 -26.93
CA THR A 167 23.41 -18.99 -25.96
C THR A 167 24.00 -20.31 -25.49
N LEU A 168 23.85 -20.57 -24.18
CA LEU A 168 24.22 -21.85 -23.59
C LEU A 168 23.12 -22.86 -23.92
N ASP A 169 23.50 -24.00 -24.48
CA ASP A 169 22.58 -25.08 -24.86
C ASP A 169 22.44 -26.05 -23.68
N ASP A 170 21.24 -26.16 -23.10
CA ASP A 170 20.91 -26.99 -21.96
C ASP A 170 20.22 -28.33 -22.32
N LEU A 171 20.22 -28.72 -23.60
CA LEU A 171 19.60 -29.98 -24.06
C LEU A 171 20.35 -31.24 -23.62
N SER A 172 21.69 -31.20 -23.54
CA SER A 172 22.52 -32.32 -23.10
C SER A 172 23.77 -31.84 -22.37
N ALA A 173 24.33 -32.67 -21.49
CA ALA A 173 25.56 -32.32 -20.76
C ALA A 173 26.76 -32.07 -21.69
N GLU A 174 26.81 -32.77 -22.83
CA GLU A 174 27.83 -32.60 -23.86
C GLU A 174 27.66 -31.26 -24.59
N ALA A 175 26.43 -30.91 -25.00
CA ALA A 175 26.13 -29.63 -25.65
C ALA A 175 26.34 -28.44 -24.69
N MET A 176 26.02 -28.60 -23.41
CA MET A 176 26.31 -27.62 -22.37
C MET A 176 27.81 -27.36 -22.25
N LEU A 177 28.62 -28.42 -22.22
CA LEU A 177 30.08 -28.29 -22.12
C LEU A 177 30.65 -27.60 -23.35
N GLU A 178 30.25 -28.03 -24.55
CA GLU A 178 30.72 -27.44 -25.81
C GLU A 178 30.34 -25.95 -25.92
N SER A 179 29.07 -25.61 -25.66
CA SER A 179 28.60 -24.22 -25.71
C SER A 179 29.27 -23.34 -24.65
N SER A 180 29.50 -23.86 -23.43
CA SER A 180 30.20 -23.13 -22.39
C SER A 180 31.65 -22.80 -22.76
N GLN A 181 32.38 -23.76 -23.34
CA GLN A 181 33.75 -23.58 -23.82
C GLN A 181 33.80 -22.55 -24.95
N ARG A 182 32.85 -22.61 -25.88
CA ARG A 182 32.72 -21.64 -26.98
C ARG A 182 32.51 -20.22 -26.47
N ILE A 183 31.58 -20.03 -25.52
CA ILE A 183 31.29 -18.72 -24.92
C ILE A 183 32.51 -18.18 -24.16
N GLU A 184 33.26 -19.05 -23.49
CA GLU A 184 34.50 -18.68 -22.81
C GLU A 184 35.57 -18.19 -23.78
N GLN A 185 35.84 -18.96 -24.83
CA GLN A 185 36.79 -18.59 -25.87
C GLN A 185 36.41 -17.26 -26.53
N LEU A 186 35.15 -17.09 -26.93
CA LEU A 186 34.66 -15.85 -27.55
C LEU A 186 34.81 -14.64 -26.60
N GLY A 187 34.50 -14.82 -25.32
CA GLY A 187 34.63 -13.78 -24.30
C GLY A 187 36.08 -13.36 -24.06
N GLU A 188 37.02 -14.31 -24.08
CA GLU A 188 38.46 -14.04 -23.94
C GLU A 188 39.03 -13.32 -25.16
N VAL A 189 38.68 -13.78 -26.37
CA VAL A 189 39.11 -13.14 -27.62
C VAL A 189 38.65 -11.68 -27.68
N PHE A 190 37.40 -11.40 -27.28
CA PHE A 190 36.92 -10.01 -27.24
C PHE A 190 37.67 -9.19 -26.18
N ARG A 191 37.88 -9.75 -24.99
CA ARG A 191 38.58 -9.06 -23.89
C ARG A 191 40.02 -8.68 -24.26
N GLN A 192 40.73 -9.55 -24.98
CA GLN A 192 42.09 -9.27 -25.45
C GLN A 192 42.13 -8.18 -26.54
N LYS A 193 41.12 -8.15 -27.42
CA LYS A 193 41.01 -7.16 -28.50
C LYS A 193 40.42 -5.83 -28.07
N GLN A 194 39.77 -5.78 -26.91
CA GLN A 194 39.14 -4.56 -26.43
C GLN A 194 40.23 -3.52 -26.14
N PRO A 195 40.20 -2.33 -26.79
CA PRO A 195 41.13 -1.27 -26.44
C PRO A 195 40.94 -0.92 -24.95
N PRO A 196 42.02 -0.57 -24.23
CA PRO A 196 41.89 -0.07 -22.86
C PRO A 196 40.89 1.09 -22.88
N LEU A 197 40.01 1.16 -21.87
CA LEU A 197 39.11 2.30 -21.73
C LEU A 197 39.98 3.56 -21.80
N SER A 198 39.69 4.43 -22.79
CA SER A 198 40.37 5.71 -22.89
C SER A 198 40.22 6.45 -21.56
N ASP A 199 41.30 7.09 -21.10
CA ASP A 199 41.24 7.94 -19.91
C ASP A 199 40.02 8.87 -20.03
N PRO A 200 39.23 9.02 -18.95
CA PRO A 200 38.10 9.94 -18.99
C PRO A 200 38.62 11.28 -19.48
N GLY A 201 37.98 11.81 -20.52
CA GLY A 201 38.31 13.15 -21.02
C GLY A 201 38.26 14.18 -19.89
N PRO A 202 38.76 15.41 -20.14
CA PRO A 202 38.74 16.47 -19.13
C PRO A 202 37.35 16.56 -18.49
N PRO A 203 37.25 16.77 -17.17
CA PRO A 203 36.02 16.63 -16.42
C PRO A 203 34.93 17.50 -17.05
N SER A 204 34.02 16.85 -17.77
CA SER A 204 32.82 17.49 -18.27
C SER A 204 31.94 17.80 -17.06
N ALA A 205 31.27 18.95 -17.09
CA ALA A 205 30.36 19.32 -16.02
C ALA A 205 29.34 18.18 -15.84
N LEU A 206 29.33 17.59 -14.64
CA LEU A 206 28.34 16.58 -14.29
C LEU A 206 26.95 17.20 -14.49
N PRO A 207 25.97 16.44 -15.02
CA PRO A 207 24.61 16.95 -15.16
C PRO A 207 24.11 17.48 -13.80
N MET A 208 23.52 18.68 -13.82
CA MET A 208 23.08 19.36 -12.61
C MET A 208 22.09 18.50 -11.81
N PRO A 209 22.12 18.57 -10.47
CA PRO A 209 21.21 17.79 -9.63
C PRO A 209 19.76 18.24 -9.85
N VAL A 210 18.89 17.29 -10.18
CA VAL A 210 17.46 17.54 -10.39
C VAL A 210 16.78 18.24 -9.23
N ARG A 211 16.06 19.30 -9.58
CA ARG A 211 15.14 19.99 -8.70
C ARG A 211 13.91 19.11 -8.44
N ARG A 212 13.80 18.57 -7.22
CA ARG A 212 12.57 17.92 -6.76
C ARG A 212 11.50 18.98 -6.48
N SER A 213 10.25 18.65 -6.78
CA SER A 213 9.11 19.48 -6.40
C SER A 213 8.95 19.55 -4.88
N ASN A 214 8.38 20.65 -4.38
CA ASN A 214 8.11 20.83 -2.96
C ASN A 214 7.11 19.78 -2.45
N CYS A 215 7.18 19.47 -1.15
CA CYS A 215 6.29 18.51 -0.49
C CYS A 215 4.79 18.83 -0.72
N LEU A 216 4.43 20.12 -0.71
CA LEU A 216 3.04 20.56 -0.95
C LEU A 216 2.55 20.25 -2.37
N VAL A 217 3.40 20.45 -3.39
CA VAL A 217 3.07 20.14 -4.78
C VAL A 217 2.93 18.64 -4.97
N GLN A 218 3.80 17.84 -4.34
CA GLN A 218 3.68 16.38 -4.32
C GLN A 218 2.40 15.93 -3.64
N SER A 219 2.04 16.53 -2.49
CA SER A 219 0.79 16.25 -1.77
C SER A 219 -0.44 16.59 -2.62
N LEU A 220 -0.45 17.74 -3.28
CA LEU A 220 -1.55 18.15 -4.15
C LEU A 220 -1.68 17.21 -5.35
N ALA A 221 -0.58 16.83 -5.99
CA ALA A 221 -0.59 15.87 -7.09
C ALA A 221 -1.11 14.49 -6.65
N LEU A 222 -0.73 14.02 -5.47
CA LEU A 222 -1.25 12.77 -4.88
C LEU A 222 -2.75 12.88 -4.55
N PHE A 223 -3.20 14.04 -4.08
CA PHE A 223 -4.62 14.32 -3.85
C PHE A 223 -5.42 14.29 -5.16
N THR A 224 -4.96 14.99 -6.20
CA THR A 224 -5.60 14.97 -7.52
C THR A 224 -5.59 13.56 -8.12
N LYS A 225 -4.50 12.80 -7.96
CA LYS A 225 -4.43 11.38 -8.34
C LYS A 225 -5.51 10.56 -7.66
N ALA A 226 -5.68 10.72 -6.35
CA ALA A 226 -6.64 9.96 -5.56
C ALA A 226 -8.11 10.35 -5.84
N MET A 227 -8.38 11.64 -6.04
CA MET A 227 -9.75 12.15 -6.18
C MET A 227 -10.27 12.18 -7.61
N VAL A 228 -9.41 12.43 -8.59
CA VAL A 228 -9.80 12.61 -10.00
C VAL A 228 -9.41 11.39 -10.83
N TYR A 229 -8.11 11.07 -10.89
CA TYR A 229 -7.61 10.06 -11.84
C TYR A 229 -7.91 8.60 -11.46
N THR A 230 -8.10 8.30 -10.16
CA THR A 230 -8.48 6.95 -9.71
C THR A 230 -10.00 6.72 -9.63
N GLN A 231 -10.81 7.62 -10.18
CA GLN A 231 -12.24 7.38 -10.35
C GLN A 231 -12.52 6.48 -11.56
N PRO A 232 -13.57 5.64 -11.56
CA PRO A 232 -14.57 5.42 -10.50
C PRO A 232 -14.15 4.39 -9.45
N GLY A 233 -12.94 3.82 -9.53
CA GLY A 233 -12.52 2.72 -8.66
C GLY A 233 -12.49 3.10 -7.18
N THR A 234 -12.13 4.34 -6.86
CA THR A 234 -12.14 4.86 -5.49
C THR A 234 -13.57 4.98 -4.96
N PHE A 235 -14.48 5.52 -5.78
CA PHE A 235 -15.90 5.61 -5.44
C PHE A 235 -16.54 4.23 -5.22
N ILE A 236 -16.29 3.26 -6.10
CA ILE A 236 -16.83 1.89 -5.96
C ILE A 236 -16.33 1.25 -4.66
N LYS A 237 -15.04 1.38 -4.33
CA LYS A 237 -14.49 0.87 -3.06
C LYS A 237 -15.15 1.52 -1.84
N TRP A 238 -15.35 2.84 -1.88
CA TRP A 238 -16.03 3.56 -0.81
C TRP A 238 -17.50 3.13 -0.69
N LEU A 239 -18.22 2.98 -1.80
CA LEU A 239 -19.59 2.48 -1.82
C LEU A 239 -19.70 1.06 -1.25
N THR A 240 -18.77 0.15 -1.61
CA THR A 240 -18.75 -1.20 -1.04
C THR A 240 -18.54 -1.19 0.47
N LEU A 241 -17.72 -0.26 0.99
CA LEU A 241 -17.51 -0.09 2.42
C LEU A 241 -18.76 0.44 3.12
N VAL A 242 -19.44 1.42 2.52
CA VAL A 242 -20.72 1.96 3.03
C VAL A 242 -21.77 0.85 3.14
N MET A 243 -21.93 0.03 2.10
CA MET A 243 -22.86 -1.09 2.10
C MET A 243 -22.52 -2.13 3.16
N MET A 244 -21.23 -2.49 3.30
CA MET A 244 -20.77 -3.42 4.35
C MET A 244 -20.97 -2.84 5.76
N SER A 245 -20.69 -1.55 5.99
CA SER A 245 -20.88 -0.93 7.30
C SER A 245 -22.35 -0.84 7.69
N ALA A 246 -23.22 -0.49 6.74
CA ALA A 246 -24.65 -0.40 6.97
C ALA A 246 -25.25 -1.78 7.27
N SER A 247 -24.88 -2.81 6.52
CA SER A 247 -25.37 -4.17 6.76
C SER A 247 -24.90 -4.70 8.12
N LEU A 248 -23.63 -4.51 8.47
CA LEU A 248 -23.10 -4.93 9.78
C LEU A 248 -23.77 -4.16 10.93
N SER A 249 -24.03 -2.86 10.76
CA SER A 249 -24.74 -2.06 11.75
C SER A 249 -26.18 -2.55 11.96
N LEU A 250 -26.90 -2.86 10.88
CA LEU A 250 -28.29 -3.34 10.96
C LEU A 250 -28.37 -4.73 11.57
N ILE A 251 -27.44 -5.64 11.20
CA ILE A 251 -27.36 -6.97 11.81
C ILE A 251 -27.12 -6.84 13.32
N LEU A 252 -26.18 -5.99 13.73
CA LEU A 252 -25.86 -5.79 15.13
C LEU A 252 -27.03 -5.17 15.90
N GLY A 253 -27.68 -4.16 15.33
CA GLY A 253 -28.87 -3.54 15.91
C GLY A 253 -30.08 -4.48 15.98
N ALA A 254 -30.21 -5.42 15.04
CA ALA A 254 -31.27 -6.43 15.06
C ALA A 254 -31.02 -7.53 16.09
N ILE A 255 -29.76 -7.93 16.30
CA ILE A 255 -29.38 -8.91 17.35
C ILE A 255 -29.66 -8.34 18.73
N PHE A 256 -29.27 -7.08 18.96
CA PHE A 256 -29.46 -6.39 20.24
C PHE A 256 -30.66 -5.43 20.17
N TRP A 257 -31.77 -5.86 19.60
CA TRP A 257 -32.95 -5.00 19.47
C TRP A 257 -33.53 -4.64 20.84
N ASP A 258 -33.63 -3.33 21.12
CA ASP A 258 -34.35 -2.76 22.26
C ASP A 258 -34.06 -3.45 23.61
N VAL A 259 -32.77 -3.48 23.97
CA VAL A 259 -32.24 -4.12 25.19
C VAL A 259 -32.91 -3.66 26.50
N PRO A 260 -33.41 -2.42 26.67
CA PRO A 260 -34.11 -2.03 27.89
C PRO A 260 -35.43 -2.78 28.15
N ASN A 261 -36.10 -3.27 27.10
CA ASN A 261 -37.43 -3.87 27.19
C ASN A 261 -37.42 -5.40 27.28
N THR A 262 -36.24 -6.02 27.30
CA THR A 262 -36.05 -7.48 27.47
C THR A 262 -35.98 -7.90 28.94
N ASP A 263 -36.00 -9.20 29.23
CA ASP A 263 -36.10 -9.76 30.59
C ASP A 263 -35.08 -9.14 31.59
N PRO A 264 -35.50 -8.73 32.80
CA PRO A 264 -34.68 -7.93 33.73
C PRO A 264 -33.40 -8.60 34.23
N GLN A 265 -33.27 -9.92 34.10
CA GLN A 265 -32.05 -10.66 34.45
C GLN A 265 -31.01 -10.71 33.31
N LEU A 266 -31.45 -10.54 32.05
CA LEU A 266 -30.58 -10.60 30.86
C LEU A 266 -30.08 -9.21 30.43
N ILE A 267 -30.81 -8.15 30.75
CA ILE A 267 -30.52 -6.74 30.38
C ILE A 267 -29.03 -6.37 30.57
N LEU A 268 -28.44 -6.81 31.68
CA LEU A 268 -27.10 -6.38 32.06
C LEU A 268 -25.98 -6.99 31.22
N ASN A 269 -26.08 -8.30 30.96
CA ASN A 269 -25.09 -8.99 30.14
C ASN A 269 -25.25 -8.64 28.66
N ASP A 270 -26.49 -8.38 28.21
CA ASP A 270 -26.77 -7.97 26.84
C ASP A 270 -26.18 -6.59 26.50
N ARG A 271 -26.23 -5.62 27.44
CA ARG A 271 -25.56 -4.32 27.29
C ARG A 271 -24.04 -4.47 27.14
N LEU A 272 -23.43 -5.27 28.01
CA LEU A 272 -21.99 -5.52 28.00
C LEU A 272 -21.56 -6.23 26.69
N GLY A 273 -22.36 -7.22 26.27
CA GLY A 273 -22.18 -7.96 25.03
C GLY A 273 -22.31 -7.09 23.79
N TYR A 274 -23.26 -6.15 23.78
CA TYR A 274 -23.41 -5.17 22.70
C TYR A 274 -22.15 -4.33 22.53
N HIS A 275 -21.63 -3.71 23.59
CA HIS A 275 -20.41 -2.90 23.49
C HIS A 275 -19.21 -3.73 23.01
N TYR A 276 -19.04 -4.95 23.53
CA TYR A 276 -17.97 -5.82 23.05
C TYR A 276 -18.11 -6.15 21.55
N ALA A 277 -19.34 -6.42 21.09
CA ALA A 277 -19.62 -6.73 19.70
C ALA A 277 -19.37 -5.51 18.78
N VAL A 278 -19.80 -4.30 19.17
CA VAL A 278 -19.54 -3.04 18.46
C VAL A 278 -18.05 -2.73 18.38
N MET A 279 -17.33 -2.89 19.49
CA MET A 279 -15.93 -2.45 19.58
C MET A 279 -14.96 -3.43 18.89
N CYS A 280 -15.22 -4.75 18.93
CA CYS A 280 -14.22 -5.76 18.58
C CYS A 280 -14.64 -6.73 17.47
N VAL A 281 -15.85 -7.29 17.54
CA VAL A 281 -16.24 -8.42 16.70
C VAL A 281 -16.75 -7.97 15.34
N ALA A 282 -17.78 -7.12 15.33
CA ALA A 282 -18.44 -6.69 14.10
C ALA A 282 -17.58 -5.77 13.19
N PRO A 283 -16.61 -4.97 13.68
CA PRO A 283 -15.70 -4.22 12.80
C PRO A 283 -14.69 -5.09 12.03
N TRP A 284 -14.48 -6.35 12.43
CA TRP A 284 -13.39 -7.19 11.90
C TRP A 284 -13.42 -7.37 10.37
N PRO A 285 -14.56 -7.65 9.71
CA PRO A 285 -14.61 -7.76 8.25
C PRO A 285 -14.26 -6.44 7.53
N LEU A 286 -14.66 -5.29 8.09
CA LEU A 286 -14.34 -3.96 7.54
C LEU A 286 -12.84 -3.68 7.61
N LEU A 287 -12.22 -3.93 8.77
CA LEU A 287 -10.78 -3.76 8.97
C LEU A 287 -9.96 -4.69 8.07
N LEU A 288 -10.41 -5.94 7.90
CA LEU A 288 -9.76 -6.90 7.01
C LEU A 288 -9.84 -6.47 5.53
N TYR A 289 -11.01 -6.02 5.06
CA TYR A 289 -11.18 -5.55 3.69
C TYR A 289 -10.30 -4.33 3.39
N LEU A 290 -10.27 -3.35 4.31
CA LEU A 290 -9.44 -2.14 4.19
C LEU A 290 -7.95 -2.49 4.04
N THR A 291 -7.44 -3.36 4.92
CA THR A 291 -6.02 -3.75 4.90
C THR A 291 -5.65 -4.61 3.70
N LEU A 292 -6.53 -5.54 3.29
CA LEU A 292 -6.29 -6.39 2.11
C LEU A 292 -6.22 -5.58 0.82
N SER A 293 -7.11 -4.59 0.66
CA SER A 293 -7.13 -3.70 -0.51
C SER A 293 -5.85 -2.86 -0.59
N GLU A 294 -5.33 -2.40 0.54
CA GLU A 294 -4.09 -1.63 0.64
C GLU A 294 -2.87 -2.46 0.19
N VAL A 295 -2.75 -3.69 0.72
CA VAL A 295 -1.58 -4.54 0.42
C VAL A 295 -1.59 -5.05 -1.03
N LYS A 296 -2.74 -5.50 -1.52
CA LYS A 296 -2.83 -6.13 -2.85
C LYS A 296 -2.66 -5.10 -3.98
N ASN A 297 -3.29 -3.93 -3.85
CA ASN A 297 -3.42 -2.99 -4.97
C ASN A 297 -2.44 -1.80 -4.88
N ASN A 298 -2.23 -1.24 -3.69
CA ASN A 298 -1.50 0.03 -3.56
C ASN A 298 0.00 -0.18 -3.36
N ARG A 299 0.40 -1.13 -2.50
CA ARG A 299 1.80 -1.33 -2.09
C ARG A 299 2.77 -1.45 -3.27
N LYS A 300 2.49 -2.35 -4.23
CA LYS A 300 3.37 -2.58 -5.39
C LYS A 300 3.52 -1.35 -6.28
N THR A 301 2.43 -0.64 -6.51
CA THR A 301 2.41 0.57 -7.35
C THR A 301 3.21 1.70 -6.71
N VAL A 302 3.03 1.88 -5.40
CA VAL A 302 3.70 2.91 -4.61
C VAL A 302 5.20 2.65 -4.50
N GLU A 303 5.61 1.41 -4.26
CA GLU A 303 7.03 1.04 -4.24
C GLU A 303 7.72 1.33 -5.58
N ARG A 304 7.02 1.13 -6.70
CA ARG A 304 7.50 1.47 -8.04
C ARG A 304 7.64 2.99 -8.22
N ASP A 305 6.58 3.75 -7.94
CA ASP A 305 6.57 5.21 -8.09
C ASP A 305 7.66 5.89 -7.22
N ILE A 306 7.88 5.39 -5.99
CA ILE A 306 8.93 5.87 -5.08
C ILE A 306 10.32 5.52 -5.63
N ARG A 307 10.49 4.34 -6.23
CA ARG A 307 11.75 3.92 -6.85
C ARG A 307 12.10 4.80 -8.05
N ASP A 308 11.08 5.22 -8.80
CA ASP A 308 11.24 6.12 -9.93
C ASP A 308 11.39 7.59 -9.49
N GLY A 309 11.28 7.86 -8.19
CA GLY A 309 11.61 9.16 -7.58
C GLY A 309 10.53 10.22 -7.75
N LEU A 310 9.28 9.84 -8.06
CA LEU A 310 8.18 10.76 -8.33
C LEU A 310 7.75 11.56 -7.09
N TYR A 311 7.75 10.93 -5.91
CA TYR A 311 7.38 11.56 -4.64
C TYR A 311 8.12 10.95 -3.45
N GLY A 312 8.23 11.72 -2.37
CA GLY A 312 8.84 11.31 -1.11
C GLY A 312 7.98 10.28 -0.36
N ARG A 313 8.63 9.39 0.39
CA ARG A 313 7.96 8.35 1.19
C ARG A 313 7.10 8.94 2.31
N LEU A 314 7.66 9.91 3.05
CA LEU A 314 6.98 10.61 4.12
C LEU A 314 5.79 11.42 3.60
N THR A 315 5.99 12.14 2.49
CA THR A 315 4.92 12.89 1.82
C THR A 315 3.79 11.98 1.39
N TYR A 316 4.09 10.80 0.82
CA TYR A 316 3.07 9.83 0.44
C TYR A 316 2.21 9.38 1.63
N ILE A 317 2.85 8.89 2.71
CA ILE A 317 2.10 8.32 3.84
C ILE A 317 1.27 9.38 4.57
N LEU A 318 1.80 10.59 4.77
CA LEU A 318 1.06 11.68 5.40
C LEU A 318 -0.14 12.11 4.55
N THR A 319 0.07 12.31 3.25
CA THR A 319 -1.01 12.69 2.33
C THR A 319 -2.08 11.59 2.26
N LYS A 320 -1.64 10.32 2.23
CA LYS A 320 -2.55 9.17 2.16
C LYS A 320 -3.39 9.03 3.44
N THR A 321 -2.78 9.18 4.61
CA THR A 321 -3.50 9.17 5.90
C THR A 321 -4.52 10.31 5.97
N ALA A 322 -4.15 11.51 5.53
CA ALA A 322 -5.05 12.66 5.50
C ALA A 322 -6.25 12.44 4.55
N ILE A 323 -6.01 11.94 3.33
CA ILE A 323 -7.08 11.64 2.35
C ILE A 323 -8.04 10.57 2.87
N ASN A 324 -7.52 9.54 3.53
CA ASN A 324 -8.33 8.43 4.04
C ASN A 324 -9.09 8.77 5.33
N LEU A 325 -8.71 9.82 6.05
CA LEU A 325 -9.31 10.19 7.35
C LEU A 325 -10.81 10.47 7.22
N PHE A 326 -11.19 11.43 6.36
CA PHE A 326 -12.61 11.83 6.24
C PHE A 326 -13.53 10.70 5.76
N PRO A 327 -13.20 9.94 4.71
CA PRO A 327 -14.05 8.82 4.29
C PRO A 327 -14.17 7.74 5.38
N SER A 328 -13.10 7.49 6.15
CA SER A 328 -13.12 6.51 7.23
C SER A 328 -14.04 6.92 8.37
N LEU A 329 -14.01 8.20 8.80
CA LEU A 329 -14.92 8.70 9.82
C LEU A 329 -16.38 8.55 9.41
N PHE A 330 -16.69 8.81 8.14
CA PHE A 330 -18.05 8.64 7.62
C PHE A 330 -18.52 7.17 7.62
N ILE A 331 -17.64 6.23 7.27
CA ILE A 331 -17.94 4.79 7.33
C ILE A 331 -18.22 4.37 8.77
N TRP A 332 -17.42 4.83 9.73
CA TRP A 332 -17.62 4.50 11.14
C TRP A 332 -18.89 5.14 11.72
N LEU A 333 -19.28 6.34 11.27
CA LEU A 333 -20.56 6.95 11.62
C LEU A 333 -21.76 6.09 11.17
N ILE A 334 -21.74 5.62 9.92
CA ILE A 334 -22.76 4.73 9.36
C ILE A 334 -22.81 3.40 10.12
N TYR A 335 -21.68 2.95 10.66
CA TYR A 335 -21.60 1.72 11.44
C TYR A 335 -22.17 1.86 12.87
N VAL A 336 -21.91 2.98 13.55
CA VAL A 336 -22.27 3.15 14.97
C VAL A 336 -23.68 3.70 15.16
N ILE A 337 -24.11 4.68 14.35
CA ILE A 337 -25.39 5.37 14.58
C ILE A 337 -26.59 4.43 14.52
N PRO A 338 -26.80 3.62 13.46
CA PRO A 338 -27.99 2.78 13.38
C PRO A 338 -27.98 1.68 14.44
N SER A 339 -26.82 1.07 14.72
CA SER A 339 -26.70 0.03 15.74
C SER A 339 -26.97 0.55 17.15
N TYR A 340 -26.55 1.78 17.48
CA TYR A 340 -26.88 2.42 18.75
C TYR A 340 -28.38 2.73 18.87
N SER A 341 -28.96 3.34 17.82
CA SER A 341 -30.36 3.73 17.80
C SER A 341 -31.31 2.52 17.88
N MET A 342 -31.00 1.41 17.22
CA MET A 342 -31.81 0.17 17.27
C MET A 342 -31.70 -0.56 18.61
N CYS A 343 -30.56 -0.43 19.30
CA CYS A 343 -30.35 -1.08 20.58
C CYS A 343 -31.15 -0.41 21.71
N GLY A 344 -31.59 0.83 21.51
CA GLY A 344 -32.37 1.56 22.51
C GLY A 344 -31.56 1.92 23.75
N LEU A 345 -30.22 1.85 23.68
CA LEU A 345 -29.35 2.32 24.75
C LEU A 345 -29.61 3.80 25.03
N TYR A 346 -29.59 4.13 26.31
CA TYR A 346 -30.13 5.34 26.90
C TYR A 346 -29.84 6.64 26.10
N MET A 347 -30.91 7.37 25.76
CA MET A 347 -30.85 8.79 25.43
C MET A 347 -30.89 9.55 26.75
N GLN A 348 -29.81 10.27 27.10
CA GLN A 348 -29.72 11.02 28.35
C GLN A 348 -30.89 12.02 28.50
N HIS A 349 -32.03 11.62 29.06
CA HIS A 349 -33.23 12.45 29.21
C HIS A 349 -33.85 12.90 27.86
N LEU A 350 -35.15 13.24 27.82
CA LEU A 350 -35.76 13.87 26.62
C LEU A 350 -35.10 15.22 26.25
N ASN A 351 -34.30 15.79 27.16
CA ASN A 351 -33.72 17.14 27.05
C ASN A 351 -32.17 17.16 27.05
N ASN A 352 -31.44 16.02 27.18
CA ASN A 352 -29.97 16.05 27.30
C ASN A 352 -29.22 15.02 26.41
N TYR A 353 -28.98 15.36 25.15
CA TYR A 353 -28.31 14.46 24.19
C TYR A 353 -26.80 14.22 24.44
N ASP A 354 -26.22 14.70 25.54
CA ASP A 354 -24.79 14.58 25.85
C ASP A 354 -24.27 13.13 25.85
N GLY A 355 -25.11 12.17 26.27
CA GLY A 355 -24.75 10.75 26.32
C GLY A 355 -24.51 10.16 24.93
N PHE A 356 -25.39 10.51 23.99
CA PHE A 356 -25.32 10.06 22.61
C PHE A 356 -24.08 10.61 21.90
N TYR A 357 -23.83 11.92 22.01
CA TYR A 357 -22.68 12.56 21.36
C TYR A 357 -21.36 12.06 21.91
N VAL A 358 -21.24 11.88 23.23
CA VAL A 358 -20.02 11.35 23.82
C VAL A 358 -19.82 9.87 23.46
N TYR A 359 -20.88 9.06 23.47
CA TYR A 359 -20.78 7.67 23.02
C TYR A 359 -20.26 7.57 21.59
N ILE A 360 -20.88 8.29 20.65
CA ILE A 360 -20.45 8.29 19.24
C ILE A 360 -19.02 8.82 19.11
N GLY A 361 -18.68 9.94 19.75
CA GLY A 361 -17.35 10.54 19.65
C GLY A 361 -16.25 9.57 20.11
N VAL A 362 -16.47 8.90 21.24
CA VAL A 362 -15.48 7.97 21.78
C VAL A 362 -15.43 6.65 20.99
N MET A 363 -16.56 6.16 20.47
CA MET A 363 -16.58 5.00 19.57
C MET A 363 -15.88 5.26 18.23
N LEU A 364 -16.10 6.42 17.61
CA LEU A 364 -15.39 6.82 16.39
C LEU A 364 -13.88 6.88 16.62
N MET A 365 -13.49 7.41 17.77
CA MET A 365 -12.09 7.48 18.18
C MET A 365 -11.48 6.09 18.36
N LEU A 366 -12.18 5.17 19.01
CA LEU A 366 -11.74 3.78 19.14
C LEU A 366 -11.59 3.11 17.77
N LEU A 367 -12.61 3.19 16.92
CA LEU A 367 -12.62 2.50 15.62
C LEU A 367 -11.53 3.03 14.69
N SER A 368 -11.27 4.35 14.73
CA SER A 368 -10.13 4.95 14.01
C SER A 368 -8.77 4.54 14.59
N CYS A 369 -8.64 4.37 15.92
CA CYS A 369 -7.46 3.77 16.55
C CYS A 369 -7.21 2.34 16.08
N LEU A 370 -8.26 1.51 16.05
CA LEU A 370 -8.16 0.12 15.60
C LEU A 370 -7.73 0.04 14.13
N GLN A 371 -8.29 0.91 13.27
CA GLN A 371 -7.88 1.01 11.88
C GLN A 371 -6.41 1.45 11.74
N ALA A 372 -5.96 2.44 12.51
CA ALA A 372 -4.57 2.90 12.48
C ALA A 372 -3.59 1.82 12.98
N ALA A 373 -3.95 1.11 14.05
CA ALA A 373 -3.15 0.01 14.60
C ALA A 373 -2.99 -1.14 13.59
N GLN A 374 -4.08 -1.52 12.90
CA GLN A 374 -4.05 -2.53 11.85
C GLN A 374 -3.14 -2.13 10.69
N LEU A 375 -3.24 -0.88 10.22
CA LEU A 375 -2.39 -0.36 9.16
C LEU A 375 -0.91 -0.36 9.56
N ALA A 376 -0.61 0.06 10.80
CA ALA A 376 0.74 0.05 11.34
C ALA A 376 1.34 -1.37 11.35
N LEU A 377 0.55 -2.36 11.78
CA LEU A 377 0.99 -3.74 11.82
C LEU A 377 1.26 -4.32 10.42
N VAL A 378 0.39 -4.02 9.46
CA VAL A 378 0.56 -4.44 8.06
C VAL A 378 1.86 -3.89 7.46
N TYR A 379 2.23 -2.65 7.76
CA TYR A 379 3.49 -2.07 7.27
C TYR A 379 4.72 -2.62 7.98
N LEU A 380 4.62 -3.08 9.23
CA LEU A 380 5.71 -3.76 9.94
C LEU A 380 5.97 -5.18 9.39
N LEU A 381 4.94 -5.85 8.90
CA LEU A 381 5.03 -7.21 8.40
C LEU A 381 5.69 -7.27 6.99
N PRO A 382 6.71 -8.13 6.79
CA PRO A 382 7.42 -8.23 5.51
C PRO A 382 6.66 -9.02 4.44
N PHE A 383 5.67 -9.83 4.84
CA PHE A 383 4.91 -10.67 3.92
C PHE A 383 3.83 -9.84 3.21
N SER A 384 3.66 -10.01 1.90
CA SER A 384 2.66 -9.24 1.16
C SER A 384 1.26 -9.81 1.42
N ASN A 385 0.96 -11.02 0.96
CA ASN A 385 -0.44 -11.48 0.93
C ASN A 385 -0.97 -11.96 2.29
N THR A 386 -0.10 -12.42 3.19
CA THR A 386 -0.48 -12.95 4.51
C THR A 386 -0.39 -11.90 5.63
N ALA A 387 0.08 -10.68 5.34
CA ALA A 387 0.20 -9.66 6.38
C ALA A 387 -1.16 -9.18 6.91
N SER A 388 -2.17 -9.04 6.04
CA SER A 388 -3.50 -8.60 6.49
C SER A 388 -4.17 -9.63 7.39
N THR A 389 -4.07 -10.92 7.05
CA THR A 389 -4.66 -12.00 7.87
C THR A 389 -3.92 -12.13 9.20
N LEU A 390 -2.59 -12.10 9.20
CA LEU A 390 -1.79 -12.14 10.43
C LEU A 390 -2.06 -10.91 11.31
N ALA A 391 -2.24 -9.72 10.71
CA ALA A 391 -2.58 -8.52 11.47
C ALA A 391 -3.96 -8.56 12.10
N SER A 392 -4.93 -9.12 11.36
CA SER A 392 -6.25 -9.36 11.89
C SER A 392 -6.24 -10.37 13.05
N LEU A 393 -5.40 -11.41 12.99
CA LEU A 393 -5.22 -12.40 14.06
C LEU A 393 -4.56 -11.80 15.31
N ILE A 394 -3.53 -10.96 15.13
CA ILE A 394 -2.88 -10.30 16.26
C ILE A 394 -3.87 -9.37 16.97
N SER A 395 -4.72 -8.69 16.21
CA SER A 395 -5.73 -7.80 16.78
C SER A 395 -6.87 -8.56 17.46
N THR A 396 -7.24 -9.76 16.99
CA THR A 396 -8.23 -10.58 17.71
C THR A 396 -7.69 -11.00 19.07
N VAL A 397 -6.42 -11.37 19.20
CA VAL A 397 -5.78 -11.64 20.51
C VAL A 397 -5.86 -10.42 21.43
N LEU A 398 -5.64 -9.21 20.90
CA LEU A 398 -5.78 -7.97 21.66
C LEU A 398 -7.23 -7.70 22.10
N PHE A 399 -8.22 -8.09 21.29
CA PHE A 399 -9.64 -7.97 21.64
C PHE A 399 -10.05 -8.94 22.74
N LEU A 400 -9.55 -10.19 22.72
CA LEU A 400 -9.81 -11.17 23.79
C LEU A 400 -9.28 -10.68 25.14
N ALA A 401 -8.20 -9.90 25.15
CA ALA A 401 -7.61 -9.32 26.37
C ALA A 401 -8.39 -8.09 26.92
N GLY A 402 -9.56 -7.76 26.37
CA GLY A 402 -10.35 -6.57 26.69
C GLY A 402 -11.18 -6.62 27.99
N GLY A 403 -11.17 -7.74 28.73
CA GLY A 403 -11.81 -7.85 30.05
C GLY A 403 -13.25 -8.38 30.07
N TYR A 404 -13.89 -8.54 28.91
CA TYR A 404 -15.23 -9.13 28.78
C TYR A 404 -15.19 -10.66 28.63
N VAL A 405 -14.56 -11.16 27.56
CA VAL A 405 -14.46 -12.62 27.30
C VAL A 405 -13.55 -13.31 28.30
N LEU A 406 -12.41 -12.67 28.63
CA LEU A 406 -11.49 -13.13 29.65
C LEU A 406 -11.47 -12.13 30.80
N HIS A 407 -11.91 -12.56 31.97
CA HIS A 407 -11.92 -11.71 33.15
C HIS A 407 -10.50 -11.42 33.64
N TYR A 408 -10.27 -10.21 34.16
CA TYR A 408 -8.91 -9.75 34.50
C TYR A 408 -8.23 -10.56 35.61
N ARG A 409 -8.99 -11.18 36.51
CA ARG A 409 -8.43 -11.99 37.61
C ARG A 409 -7.90 -13.34 37.14
N ASP A 410 -8.44 -13.85 36.03
CA ASP A 410 -8.06 -15.15 35.47
C ASP A 410 -6.86 -15.03 34.51
N MET A 411 -6.38 -13.81 34.24
CA MET A 411 -5.22 -13.58 33.40
C MET A 411 -3.92 -13.88 34.16
N PRO A 412 -3.06 -14.78 33.64
CA PRO A 412 -1.74 -15.01 34.21
C PRO A 412 -0.88 -13.75 34.20
N PHE A 413 0.03 -13.61 35.18
CA PHE A 413 0.84 -12.39 35.34
C PHE A 413 1.64 -12.01 34.08
N TYR A 414 2.12 -13.00 33.32
CA TYR A 414 2.91 -12.81 32.10
C TYR A 414 2.09 -12.29 30.90
N VAL A 415 0.76 -12.40 30.93
CA VAL A 415 -0.17 -11.90 29.89
C VAL A 415 -0.70 -10.51 30.24
N GLY A 416 -0.52 -10.04 31.48
CA GLY A 416 -1.10 -8.79 31.99
C GLY A 416 -0.66 -7.50 31.25
N TRP A 417 0.39 -7.55 30.43
CA TRP A 417 0.75 -6.42 29.55
C TRP A 417 -0.20 -6.24 28.37
N LEU A 418 -0.88 -7.30 27.91
CA LEU A 418 -1.85 -7.22 26.81
C LEU A 418 -3.05 -6.34 27.17
N ARG A 419 -3.48 -6.39 28.43
CA ARG A 419 -4.49 -5.46 28.98
C ARG A 419 -4.09 -4.01 28.75
N ARG A 420 -2.81 -3.66 28.98
CA ARG A 420 -2.31 -2.29 28.82
C ARG A 420 -2.15 -1.88 27.36
N LEU A 421 -2.12 -2.82 26.43
CA LEU A 421 -1.96 -2.53 25.00
C LEU A 421 -3.32 -2.40 24.29
N SER A 422 -4.37 -3.03 24.80
CA SER A 422 -5.69 -3.03 24.17
C SER A 422 -6.47 -1.74 24.46
N PRO A 423 -6.82 -0.93 23.43
CA PRO A 423 -7.62 0.28 23.64
C PRO A 423 -9.01 0.00 24.24
N MET A 424 -9.50 -1.23 24.04
CA MET A 424 -10.73 -1.75 24.63
C MET A 424 -10.73 -1.69 26.16
N SER A 425 -9.61 -2.06 26.80
CA SER A 425 -9.55 -2.16 28.27
C SER A 425 -9.66 -0.79 28.95
N TRP A 426 -9.33 0.29 28.23
CA TRP A 426 -9.44 1.66 28.70
C TRP A 426 -10.85 2.21 28.49
N LEU A 427 -11.47 1.86 27.36
CA LEU A 427 -12.76 2.41 26.97
C LEU A 427 -13.95 1.71 27.64
N MET A 428 -13.91 0.39 27.75
CA MET A 428 -15.03 -0.39 28.29
C MET A 428 -15.45 0.08 29.70
N PRO A 429 -14.53 0.31 30.66
CA PRO A 429 -14.89 0.82 31.98
C PRO A 429 -15.45 2.26 31.92
N TYR A 430 -14.97 3.10 30.99
CA TYR A 430 -15.44 4.49 30.86
C TYR A 430 -16.90 4.55 30.39
N VAL A 431 -17.25 3.78 29.36
CA VAL A 431 -18.63 3.71 28.84
C VAL A 431 -19.56 3.13 29.90
N LEU A 432 -19.15 2.03 30.54
CA LEU A 432 -19.98 1.35 31.54
C LEU A 432 -20.19 2.18 32.81
N ASN A 433 -19.17 2.87 33.31
CA ASN A 433 -19.35 3.74 34.49
C ASN A 433 -20.38 4.85 34.23
N ARG A 434 -20.51 5.31 32.99
CA ARG A 434 -21.50 6.32 32.60
C ARG A 434 -22.89 5.71 32.43
N GLU A 435 -22.99 4.55 31.79
CA GLU A 435 -24.26 3.86 31.54
C GLU A 435 -24.89 3.21 32.78
N LEU A 436 -24.06 2.72 33.71
CA LEU A 436 -24.48 2.08 34.97
C LEU A 436 -24.52 3.06 36.15
N SER A 437 -24.43 4.37 35.88
CA SER A 437 -24.63 5.41 36.89
C SER A 437 -26.07 5.37 37.41
N ALA A 438 -26.27 5.71 38.69
CA ALA A 438 -27.60 5.68 39.32
C ALA A 438 -28.63 6.51 38.54
N GLU A 439 -28.22 7.71 38.08
CA GLU A 439 -29.02 8.61 37.25
C GLU A 439 -29.41 7.98 35.90
N ALA A 440 -28.50 7.24 35.26
CA ALA A 440 -28.76 6.57 33.98
C ALA A 440 -29.66 5.34 34.14
N ILE A 441 -29.57 4.63 35.26
CA ILE A 441 -30.43 3.47 35.56
C ILE A 441 -31.85 3.94 35.89
N GLU A 442 -32.01 4.98 36.70
CA GLU A 442 -33.32 5.54 37.10
C GLU A 442 -34.12 6.06 35.90
N SER A 443 -33.43 6.57 34.89
CA SER A 443 -34.03 7.13 33.67
C SER A 443 -34.22 6.10 32.54
N SER A 444 -33.51 4.97 32.60
CA SER A 444 -33.69 3.83 31.69
C SER A 444 -34.75 2.84 32.18
N ALA A 445 -35.10 2.87 33.46
CA ALA A 445 -36.10 2.00 34.04
C ALA A 445 -37.51 2.47 33.66
N VAL A 446 -38.06 1.90 32.57
CA VAL A 446 -39.49 1.61 32.56
C VAL A 446 -39.74 0.74 33.79
N ALA A 447 -40.67 1.15 34.66
CA ALA A 447 -40.97 0.56 35.97
C ALA A 447 -40.65 -0.94 36.01
N PRO A 448 -39.82 -1.43 36.95
CA PRO A 448 -39.45 -2.83 36.98
C PRO A 448 -40.73 -3.66 37.07
N LEU A 449 -41.06 -4.37 35.99
CA LEU A 449 -42.03 -5.46 35.97
C LEU A 449 -41.39 -6.64 36.70
N CYS A 450 -41.16 -6.41 37.98
CA CYS A 450 -40.74 -7.43 38.89
C CYS A 450 -41.96 -8.31 39.13
N ARG A 451 -41.95 -9.53 38.60
CA ARG A 451 -42.85 -10.57 39.08
C ARG A 451 -42.41 -10.87 40.51
N ASN A 452 -43.02 -10.17 41.47
CA ASN A 452 -42.79 -10.35 42.90
C ASN A 452 -42.73 -11.85 43.21
N LYS A 453 -41.58 -12.33 43.68
CA LYS A 453 -41.47 -13.69 44.20
C LYS A 453 -42.26 -13.72 45.50
N GLN A 454 -43.50 -14.20 45.44
CA GLN A 454 -44.36 -14.31 46.62
C GLN A 454 -43.74 -15.33 47.59
N VAL A 455 -43.35 -14.88 48.78
CA VAL A 455 -42.97 -15.77 49.88
C VAL A 455 -44.05 -15.63 50.94
N GLN A 456 -44.78 -16.71 51.19
CA GLN A 456 -45.83 -16.73 52.20
C GLN A 456 -45.18 -16.79 53.59
N HIS A 457 -45.44 -15.81 54.45
CA HIS A 457 -45.10 -15.85 55.86
C HIS A 457 -46.37 -15.61 56.66
N GLN A 458 -46.75 -16.60 57.48
CA GLN A 458 -47.80 -16.53 58.52
C GLN A 458 -48.92 -15.52 58.18
N ASP A 459 -49.68 -15.86 57.14
CA ASP A 459 -50.91 -15.19 56.70
C ASP A 459 -50.81 -13.75 56.14
N ILE A 460 -49.61 -13.24 55.86
CA ILE A 460 -49.41 -11.96 55.14
C ILE A 460 -48.61 -12.19 53.85
N ILE A 461 -49.19 -11.78 52.72
CA ILE A 461 -48.48 -11.71 51.44
C ILE A 461 -47.64 -10.43 51.45
N VAL A 462 -46.37 -10.53 51.86
CA VAL A 462 -45.44 -9.41 51.77
C VAL A 462 -44.83 -9.38 50.37
N GLN A 463 -45.19 -8.37 49.59
CA GLN A 463 -44.49 -8.05 48.35
C GLN A 463 -43.16 -7.38 48.72
N LEU A 464 -42.03 -8.08 48.53
CA LEU A 464 -40.74 -7.43 48.69
C LEU A 464 -40.57 -6.37 47.58
N PRO A 465 -40.19 -5.12 47.90
CA PRO A 465 -39.81 -4.15 46.88
C PRO A 465 -38.59 -4.71 46.15
N CYS A 466 -38.62 -4.66 44.82
CA CYS A 466 -37.52 -5.19 44.05
C CYS A 466 -36.28 -4.32 44.23
N PRO A 467 -35.12 -4.91 44.50
CA PRO A 467 -33.90 -4.14 44.62
C PRO A 467 -33.67 -3.42 43.29
N SER A 468 -33.39 -2.13 43.34
CA SER A 468 -32.86 -1.41 42.18
C SER A 468 -31.66 -2.20 41.65
N PRO A 469 -31.56 -2.50 40.35
CA PRO A 469 -30.38 -3.17 39.81
C PRO A 469 -29.17 -2.29 40.11
N ASN A 470 -28.35 -2.71 41.08
CA ASN A 470 -27.23 -1.90 41.54
C ASN A 470 -26.08 -2.02 40.54
N GLY A 471 -25.93 -1.02 39.66
CA GLY A 471 -24.88 -0.97 38.65
C GLY A 471 -23.46 -1.09 39.22
N THR A 472 -23.25 -0.70 40.48
CA THR A 472 -21.94 -0.79 41.15
C THR A 472 -21.52 -2.24 41.41
N GLN A 473 -22.46 -3.16 41.60
CA GLN A 473 -22.15 -4.58 41.80
C GLN A 473 -21.61 -5.21 40.51
N VAL A 474 -22.09 -4.74 39.36
CA VAL A 474 -21.65 -5.20 38.05
C VAL A 474 -20.24 -4.72 37.76
N LEU A 475 -20.01 -3.44 38.01
CA LEU A 475 -18.69 -2.83 37.90
C LEU A 475 -17.69 -3.51 38.86
N PHE A 476 -18.12 -3.94 40.05
CA PHE A 476 -17.30 -4.74 40.96
C PHE A 476 -16.99 -6.13 40.39
N ASN A 477 -17.99 -6.85 39.89
CA ASN A 477 -17.84 -8.19 39.35
C ASN A 477 -16.85 -8.24 38.18
N TYR A 478 -16.88 -7.24 37.30
CA TYR A 478 -15.93 -7.14 36.19
C TYR A 478 -14.63 -6.40 36.52
N GLY A 479 -14.49 -5.85 37.74
CA GLY A 479 -13.29 -5.14 38.18
C GLY A 479 -13.09 -3.77 37.51
N TYR A 480 -14.19 -3.13 37.11
CA TYR A 480 -14.24 -1.81 36.45
C TYR A 480 -14.46 -0.64 37.42
N LEU A 481 -14.65 -0.92 38.72
CA LEU A 481 -14.71 0.13 39.73
C LEU A 481 -13.37 0.89 39.81
N PRO A 482 -13.39 2.24 39.87
CA PRO A 482 -12.19 3.03 40.05
C PRO A 482 -11.58 2.70 41.41
N SER A 483 -10.43 2.03 41.41
CA SER A 483 -9.60 1.83 42.59
C SER A 483 -8.46 2.84 42.59
N GLN A 484 -8.09 3.37 43.76
CA GLN A 484 -7.05 4.40 43.94
C GLN A 484 -5.65 4.03 43.39
N ASN A 485 -5.43 2.80 42.92
CA ASN A 485 -4.15 2.28 42.42
C ASN A 485 -4.12 2.01 40.90
N GLN A 486 -5.08 2.50 40.11
CA GLN A 486 -5.00 2.41 38.65
C GLN A 486 -4.30 3.63 38.04
N VAL A 487 -3.30 3.36 37.17
CA VAL A 487 -2.43 4.36 36.51
C VAL A 487 -3.20 5.29 35.55
N PHE A 488 -4.40 4.90 35.11
CA PHE A 488 -5.25 5.71 34.25
C PHE A 488 -6.57 5.96 34.97
N ASP A 489 -6.77 7.21 35.41
CA ASP A 489 -8.07 7.67 35.87
C ASP A 489 -9.03 7.66 34.67
N TYR A 490 -10.18 6.99 34.79
CA TYR A 490 -11.05 6.68 33.64
C TYR A 490 -11.57 7.93 32.91
N GLY A 491 -11.56 9.09 33.56
CA GLY A 491 -11.85 10.39 32.93
C GLY A 491 -10.88 10.79 31.80
N SER A 492 -9.71 10.16 31.72
CA SER A 492 -8.69 10.41 30.69
C SER A 492 -8.73 9.43 29.50
N ALA A 493 -9.71 8.53 29.43
CA ALA A 493 -9.79 7.51 28.37
C ALA A 493 -9.76 8.09 26.93
N PRO A 494 -10.48 9.18 26.60
CA PRO A 494 -10.39 9.80 25.27
C PRO A 494 -8.97 10.34 24.97
N LEU A 495 -8.27 10.90 25.96
CA LEU A 495 -6.90 11.37 25.78
C LEU A 495 -5.93 10.20 25.52
N ALA A 496 -6.09 9.09 26.23
CA ALA A 496 -5.30 7.87 26.01
C ALA A 496 -5.51 7.32 24.58
N LEU A 497 -6.75 7.32 24.09
CA LEU A 497 -7.05 6.95 22.71
C LEU A 497 -6.39 7.90 21.70
N LEU A 498 -6.34 9.21 21.98
CA LEU A 498 -5.72 10.19 21.08
C LEU A 498 -4.22 9.93 20.95
N VAL A 499 -3.56 9.74 22.10
CA VAL A 499 -2.14 9.44 22.16
C VAL A 499 -1.84 8.12 21.45
N PHE A 500 -2.67 7.09 21.66
CA PHE A 500 -2.53 5.80 20.98
C PHE A 500 -2.68 5.93 19.46
N TYR A 501 -3.68 6.69 18.98
CA TYR A 501 -3.86 6.98 17.56
C TYR A 501 -2.62 7.61 16.92
N LEU A 502 -2.06 8.63 17.57
CA LEU A 502 -0.84 9.31 17.11
C LEU A 502 0.36 8.36 17.09
N ILE A 503 0.52 7.54 18.13
CA ILE A 503 1.57 6.51 18.20
C ILE A 503 1.42 5.52 17.04
N CYS A 504 0.20 5.02 16.76
CA CYS A 504 -0.05 4.12 15.64
C CYS A 504 0.31 4.75 14.29
N ILE A 505 0.01 6.04 14.08
CA ILE A 505 0.42 6.75 12.85
C ILE A 505 1.94 6.83 12.75
N VAL A 506 2.64 7.16 13.83
CA VAL A 506 4.11 7.23 13.84
C VAL A 506 4.71 5.86 13.55
N ILE A 507 4.19 4.80 14.18
CA ILE A 507 4.62 3.42 13.90
C ILE A 507 4.33 3.02 12.46
N ALA A 508 3.18 3.39 11.90
CA ALA A 508 2.88 3.15 10.47
C ALA A 508 3.87 3.87 9.56
N CYS A 509 4.23 5.12 9.88
CA CYS A 509 5.25 5.88 9.15
C CYS A 509 6.62 5.21 9.21
N LEU A 510 7.08 4.84 10.42
CA LEU A 510 8.36 4.15 10.62
C LEU A 510 8.37 2.77 9.95
N GLY A 511 7.29 2.00 10.08
CA GLY A 511 7.13 0.68 9.46
C GLY A 511 7.23 0.77 7.93
N PHE A 512 6.52 1.72 7.32
CA PHE A 512 6.57 1.96 5.88
C PHE A 512 7.98 2.36 5.40
N LEU A 513 8.70 3.19 6.17
CA LEU A 513 10.08 3.58 5.87
C LEU A 513 11.06 2.39 5.98
N CYS A 514 10.93 1.56 7.02
CA CYS A 514 11.83 0.46 7.34
C CYS A 514 11.65 -0.77 6.45
N ASN A 515 10.41 -1.17 6.15
CA ASN A 515 10.13 -2.40 5.39
C ASN A 515 10.69 -2.31 3.95
N CYS A 516 10.73 -1.11 3.38
CA CYS A 516 11.37 -0.86 2.09
C CYS A 516 12.91 -0.81 2.15
N GLY A 517 13.50 -0.50 3.31
CA GLY A 517 14.95 -0.58 3.53
C GLY A 517 15.47 -2.02 3.42
N ARG A 518 14.72 -2.99 3.96
CA ARG A 518 15.04 -4.42 3.86
C ARG A 518 14.96 -4.96 2.43
N SER A 519 14.03 -4.46 1.60
CA SER A 519 13.98 -4.78 0.16
C SER A 519 15.23 -4.28 -0.59
N ARG A 520 15.72 -3.09 -0.22
CA ARG A 520 16.96 -2.51 -0.76
C ARG A 520 18.20 -3.33 -0.36
N GLN A 521 18.23 -3.85 0.87
CA GLN A 521 19.36 -4.63 1.42
C GLN A 521 19.35 -6.10 0.94
N LYS A 522 18.19 -6.76 0.85
CA LYS A 522 18.06 -8.10 0.26
C LYS A 522 18.50 -8.12 -1.22
N ARG A 523 18.29 -7.04 -1.97
CA ARG A 523 18.77 -6.92 -3.36
C ARG A 523 20.25 -6.56 -3.48
N ALA A 524 20.82 -5.82 -2.53
CA ALA A 524 22.26 -5.64 -2.45
C ALA A 524 22.94 -6.99 -2.22
N ASN A 525 22.40 -7.81 -1.30
CA ASN A 525 22.93 -9.15 -1.03
C ASN A 525 22.69 -10.13 -2.19
N TYR A 526 21.55 -10.08 -2.90
CA TYR A 526 21.34 -10.90 -4.11
C TYR A 526 22.25 -10.50 -5.29
N GLY A 527 22.65 -9.23 -5.35
CA GLY A 527 23.67 -8.75 -6.30
C GLY A 527 25.11 -9.12 -5.91
N ASP A 528 25.34 -9.52 -4.66
CA ASP A 528 26.64 -10.02 -4.18
C ASP A 528 26.70 -11.55 -4.11
N SER A 529 25.57 -12.27 -4.03
CA SER A 529 25.51 -13.74 -4.07
C SER A 529 25.52 -14.34 -5.49
N ASN A 530 25.55 -13.48 -6.52
CA ASN A 530 25.84 -13.85 -7.92
C ASN A 530 27.21 -13.28 -8.36
N LYS A 531 28.18 -13.22 -7.44
CA LYS A 531 29.59 -13.25 -7.83
C LYS A 531 30.08 -14.70 -7.71
N PRO A 532 30.79 -15.24 -8.72
CA PRO A 532 31.59 -16.44 -8.49
C PRO A 532 32.59 -16.21 -7.35
#